data_AF-A0A2W2F9M1-F1
#
_entry.id   AF-A0A2W2F9M1-F1
#
_cell.length_a   1.000
_cell.length_b   1.000
_cell.length_c   1.000
_cell.angle_alpha   90.00
_cell.angle_beta   90.00
_cell.angle_gamma   90.00
#
_symmetry.space_group_name_H-M   'P 1'
#
loop_
_entity.id
_entity.type
_entity.pdbx_description
1 polymer ?
#
loop_
_entity_poly.entity_id
_entity_poly.type
_entity_poly.pdbx_seq_one_letter_code
_entity_poly.pdbx_strand_id
1 'polypeptide(L)'
;MSFTRRCFRQPDGRWWLRIDLTEEHLNGAECPLPSGFAAYLGLSPGQSRTVSSTAGDLTMTWQSRPVVESLLRLLEEVEAKEGGHLFLTLSEEGMLRTRHLDAAGPDVEPITQALRLVGYTAPDNTADQASRVIATRIGMAGSVGHSDLLVRLRERGDRDLLSLLS
;
A
#
# COMPACT_ATOMS: atom_id res chain seq x y z
N MET A 1 9.96 -0.16 -14.31
CA MET A 1 9.92 -1.03 -13.11
C MET A 1 9.54 -0.17 -11.92
N SER A 2 8.55 -0.56 -11.10
CA SER A 2 8.23 0.20 -9.88
C SER A 2 9.15 -0.27 -8.75
N PHE A 3 10.07 0.59 -8.32
CA PHE A 3 10.96 0.33 -7.18
C PHE A 3 10.39 0.87 -5.87
N THR A 4 9.17 1.41 -5.91
CA THR A 4 8.58 2.07 -4.75
C THR A 4 8.11 1.04 -3.73
N ARG A 5 8.78 1.00 -2.59
CA ARG A 5 8.42 0.22 -1.39
C ARG A 5 6.93 0.38 -1.09
N ARG A 6 6.25 -0.70 -0.69
CA ARG A 6 4.81 -0.74 -0.33
C ARG A 6 3.83 -0.27 -1.42
N CYS A 7 4.30 0.01 -2.64
CA CYS A 7 3.42 0.21 -3.79
C CYS A 7 3.26 -1.10 -4.56
N PHE A 8 1.99 -1.46 -4.79
CA PHE A 8 1.57 -2.71 -5.42
C PHE A 8 0.66 -2.43 -6.61
N ARG A 9 0.80 -3.18 -7.70
CA ARG A 9 -0.05 -3.10 -8.89
C ARG A 9 -1.21 -4.07 -8.77
N GLN A 10 -2.39 -3.69 -9.22
CA GLN A 10 -3.45 -4.66 -9.50
C GLN A 10 -3.45 -5.10 -10.97
N PRO A 11 -4.15 -6.20 -11.31
CA PRO A 11 -4.25 -6.66 -12.70
C PRO A 11 -4.78 -5.58 -13.66
N ASP A 12 -5.57 -4.62 -13.17
CA ASP A 12 -6.06 -3.46 -13.92
C ASP A 12 -4.98 -2.37 -14.15
N GLY A 13 -3.76 -2.56 -13.64
CA GLY A 13 -2.64 -1.62 -13.78
C GLY A 13 -2.57 -0.52 -12.73
N ARG A 14 -3.59 -0.34 -11.87
CA ARG A 14 -3.60 0.69 -10.83
C ARG A 14 -2.59 0.41 -9.73
N TRP A 15 -1.99 1.49 -9.22
CA TRP A 15 -1.06 1.40 -8.10
C TRP A 15 -1.81 1.64 -6.80
N TRP A 16 -1.53 0.77 -5.83
CA TRP A 16 -2.01 0.87 -4.48
C TRP A 16 -0.82 1.06 -3.54
N LEU A 17 -0.84 2.14 -2.76
CA LEU A 17 0.13 2.36 -1.70
C LEU A 17 -0.42 1.77 -0.40
N ARG A 18 0.32 0.86 0.22
CA ARG A 18 0.04 0.41 1.58
C ARG A 18 0.64 1.37 2.60
N ILE A 19 -0.18 1.76 3.56
CA ILE A 19 0.18 2.54 4.74
C ILE A 19 -0.04 1.62 5.94
N ASP A 20 1.02 1.46 6.74
CA ASP A 20 0.96 0.73 8.00
C ASP A 20 0.48 1.71 9.07
N LEU A 21 -0.68 1.44 9.68
CA LEU A 21 -1.34 2.37 10.57
C LEU A 21 -0.65 2.41 11.94
N THR A 22 -0.47 3.63 12.43
CA THR A 22 0.16 3.95 13.73
C THR A 22 -0.76 4.85 14.51
N GLU A 23 -0.53 4.96 15.82
CA GLU A 23 -1.27 5.90 16.68
C GLU A 23 -1.19 7.36 16.19
N GLU A 24 -0.07 7.79 15.59
CA GLU A 24 0.06 9.14 15.02
C GLU A 24 -0.97 9.39 13.90
N HIS A 25 -1.16 8.42 13.00
CA HIS A 25 -2.17 8.54 11.93
C HIS A 25 -3.59 8.64 12.51
N LEU A 26 -3.88 7.88 13.56
CA LEU A 26 -5.17 7.89 14.25
C LEU A 26 -5.42 9.20 15.03
N ASN A 27 -4.36 9.93 15.36
CA ASN A 27 -4.42 11.28 15.94
C ASN A 27 -4.33 12.38 14.87
N GLY A 28 -4.43 12.02 13.58
CA GLY A 28 -4.52 12.95 12.48
C GLY A 28 -3.19 13.54 12.00
N ALA A 29 -2.06 12.91 12.34
CA ALA A 29 -0.76 13.30 11.81
C ALA A 29 -0.71 13.20 10.27
N GLU A 30 0.19 14.00 9.68
CA GLU A 30 0.46 13.92 8.25
C GLU A 30 1.01 12.54 7.87
N CYS A 31 0.62 12.04 6.69
CA CYS A 31 1.11 10.79 6.15
C CYS A 31 2.06 11.05 4.96
N PRO A 32 3.37 10.79 5.10
CA PRO A 32 4.31 10.89 3.99
C PRO A 32 3.95 9.96 2.83
N LEU A 33 4.06 10.47 1.61
CA LEU A 33 3.89 9.69 0.38
C LEU A 33 5.25 9.45 -0.28
N PRO A 34 5.49 8.28 -0.89
CA PRO A 34 6.60 8.11 -1.81
C PRO A 34 6.43 9.04 -3.02
N SER A 35 7.49 9.74 -3.42
CA SER A 35 7.45 10.71 -4.54
C SER A 35 6.90 10.12 -5.84
N GLY A 36 7.24 8.87 -6.17
CA GLY A 36 6.71 8.20 -7.35
C GLY A 36 5.20 7.94 -7.28
N PHE A 37 4.67 7.67 -6.08
CA PHE A 37 3.22 7.50 -5.89
C PHE A 37 2.51 8.85 -5.89
N ALA A 38 3.08 9.89 -5.26
CA ALA A 38 2.55 11.24 -5.32
C ALA A 38 2.45 11.77 -6.77
N ALA A 39 3.49 11.52 -7.58
CA ALA A 39 3.47 11.83 -9.01
C ALA A 39 2.38 11.04 -9.77
N TYR A 40 2.18 9.76 -9.44
CA TYR A 40 1.08 8.95 -9.99
C TYR A 40 -0.31 9.53 -9.65
N LEU A 41 -0.47 10.15 -8.47
CA LEU A 41 -1.67 10.88 -8.07
C LEU A 41 -1.78 12.28 -8.71
N GLY A 42 -0.82 12.67 -9.55
CA GLY A 42 -0.78 13.97 -10.22
C GLY A 42 -0.41 15.13 -9.29
N LEU A 43 0.38 14.87 -8.25
CA LEU A 43 0.99 15.90 -7.40
C LEU A 43 2.43 16.18 -7.86
N SER A 44 2.82 17.46 -7.88
CA SER A 44 4.19 17.90 -8.22
C SER A 44 4.80 18.75 -7.10
N PRO A 45 6.13 18.89 -7.02
CA PRO A 45 6.78 19.79 -6.07
C PRO A 45 6.24 21.23 -6.15
N GLY A 46 6.06 21.85 -4.99
CA GLY A 46 5.48 23.19 -4.83
C GLY A 46 3.96 23.27 -4.94
N GLN A 47 3.26 22.14 -5.13
CA GLN A 47 1.81 22.12 -5.31
C GLN A 47 1.06 21.60 -4.09
N SER A 48 -0.20 22.03 -4.00
CA SER A 48 -1.24 21.41 -3.18
C SER A 48 -2.36 20.93 -4.09
N ARG A 49 -2.99 19.81 -3.74
CA ARG A 49 -4.09 19.21 -4.46
C ARG A 49 -5.11 18.66 -3.47
N THR A 50 -6.37 19.02 -3.66
CA THR A 50 -7.48 18.39 -2.94
C THR A 50 -8.07 17.28 -3.81
N VAL A 51 -8.32 16.12 -3.19
CA VAL A 51 -8.93 14.96 -3.84
C VAL A 51 -10.14 14.50 -3.04
N SER A 52 -11.22 14.17 -3.72
CA SER A 52 -12.44 13.68 -3.08
C SER A 52 -12.34 12.18 -2.79
N SER A 53 -12.95 11.75 -1.68
CA SER A 53 -13.10 10.34 -1.27
C SER A 53 -14.52 10.09 -0.74
N THR A 54 -14.82 8.86 -0.34
CA THR A 54 -16.12 8.52 0.28
C THR A 54 -16.31 9.21 1.64
N ALA A 55 -15.23 9.39 2.41
CA ALA A 55 -15.23 10.13 3.68
C ALA A 55 -15.09 11.67 3.51
N GLY A 56 -15.20 12.17 2.28
CA GLY A 56 -15.02 13.59 1.94
C GLY A 56 -13.63 13.92 1.40
N ASP A 57 -13.33 15.21 1.32
CA ASP A 57 -12.12 15.71 0.68
C ASP A 57 -10.87 15.59 1.56
N LEU A 58 -9.75 15.24 0.92
CA LEU A 58 -8.41 15.22 1.51
C LEU A 58 -7.49 16.16 0.76
N THR A 59 -6.56 16.79 1.49
CA THR A 59 -5.52 17.64 0.90
C THR A 59 -4.19 16.91 0.89
N MET A 60 -3.51 16.99 -0.24
CA MET A 60 -2.15 16.53 -0.45
C MET A 60 -1.26 17.70 -0.80
N THR A 61 -0.07 17.79 -0.20
CA THR A 61 0.88 18.86 -0.48
C THR A 61 2.26 18.29 -0.77
N TRP A 62 3.06 19.00 -1.58
CA TRP A 62 4.45 18.66 -1.81
C TRP A 62 5.32 19.90 -1.64
N GLN A 63 5.77 20.13 -0.41
CA GLN A 63 6.78 21.16 -0.13
C GLN A 63 8.18 20.52 -0.25
N SER A 64 8.79 20.12 0.86
CA SER A 64 10.05 19.36 0.87
C SER A 64 9.85 17.89 0.49
N ARG A 65 8.71 17.31 0.87
CA ARG A 65 8.27 15.95 0.54
C ARG A 65 6.76 15.94 0.29
N PRO A 66 6.23 14.95 -0.46
CA PRO A 66 4.80 14.83 -0.61
C PRO A 66 4.17 14.19 0.63
N VAL A 67 3.03 14.72 1.06
CA VAL A 67 2.25 14.22 2.20
C VAL A 67 0.75 14.26 1.88
N VAL A 68 -0.03 13.41 2.54
CA VAL A 68 -1.46 13.65 2.80
C VAL A 68 -1.53 14.35 4.15
N GLU A 69 -2.21 15.50 4.24
CA GLU A 69 -2.23 16.30 5.47
C GLU A 69 -2.85 15.56 6.65
N SER A 70 -3.90 14.78 6.40
CA SER A 70 -4.49 13.91 7.40
C SER A 70 -5.30 12.79 6.75
N LEU A 71 -5.14 11.57 7.26
CA LEU A 71 -5.98 10.42 6.88
C LEU A 71 -7.17 10.24 7.82
N LEU A 72 -7.30 11.07 8.87
CA LEU A 72 -8.19 10.81 10.00
C LEU A 72 -9.62 10.47 9.59
N ARG A 73 -10.22 11.23 8.68
CA ARG A 73 -11.59 10.97 8.22
C ARG A 73 -11.76 9.61 7.53
N LEU A 74 -10.77 9.20 6.73
CA LEU A 74 -10.78 7.87 6.10
C LEU A 74 -10.66 6.76 7.14
N LEU A 75 -9.87 7.00 8.19
CA LEU A 75 -9.64 6.03 9.26
C LEU A 75 -10.85 5.92 10.18
N GLU A 76 -11.52 7.03 10.48
CA GLU A 76 -12.78 7.07 11.24
C GLU A 76 -13.92 6.36 10.49
N GLU A 77 -14.05 6.55 9.17
CA GLU A 77 -15.08 5.89 8.34
C GLU A 77 -15.01 4.36 8.42
N VAL A 78 -13.81 3.80 8.57
CA VAL A 78 -13.55 2.35 8.58
C VAL A 78 -13.22 1.81 9.97
N GLU A 79 -13.40 2.62 11.02
CA GLU A 79 -13.08 2.28 12.42
C GLU A 79 -11.66 1.68 12.58
N ALA A 80 -10.68 2.26 11.87
CA ALA A 80 -9.35 1.72 11.77
C ALA A 80 -8.63 1.69 13.13
N LYS A 81 -7.75 0.69 13.30
CA LYS A 81 -6.94 0.51 14.51
C LYS A 81 -5.45 0.44 14.17
N GLU A 82 -4.63 0.71 15.17
CA GLU A 82 -3.18 0.56 15.06
C GLU A 82 -2.82 -0.87 14.64
N GLY A 83 -1.78 -1.00 13.82
CA GLY A 83 -1.34 -2.28 13.27
C GLY A 83 -2.17 -2.78 12.08
N GLY A 84 -3.28 -2.11 11.76
CA GLY A 84 -4.01 -2.29 10.50
C GLY A 84 -3.26 -1.70 9.31
N HIS A 85 -3.84 -1.91 8.13
CA HIS A 85 -3.31 -1.39 6.87
C HIS A 85 -4.38 -0.63 6.10
N LEU A 86 -4.02 0.54 5.59
CA LEU A 86 -4.81 1.28 4.62
C LEU A 86 -4.12 1.22 3.27
N PHE A 87 -4.84 0.84 2.23
CA PHE A 87 -4.37 0.89 0.85
C PHE A 87 -5.03 2.05 0.12
N LEU A 88 -4.23 2.92 -0.50
CA LEU A 88 -4.71 4.09 -1.26
C LEU A 88 -4.49 3.89 -2.76
N THR A 89 -5.46 4.30 -3.58
CA THR A 89 -5.33 4.45 -5.03
C THR A 89 -6.17 5.64 -5.52
N LEU A 90 -5.95 6.08 -6.76
CA LEU A 90 -6.88 6.94 -7.48
C LEU A 90 -7.77 6.09 -8.40
N SER A 91 -9.04 6.44 -8.52
CA SER A 91 -9.91 5.92 -9.58
C SER A 91 -9.65 6.66 -10.89
N GLU A 92 -10.21 6.14 -11.99
CA GLU A 92 -10.08 6.78 -13.31
C GLU A 92 -10.73 8.17 -13.34
N GLU A 93 -11.77 8.38 -12.53
CA GLU A 93 -12.48 9.65 -12.36
C GLU A 93 -11.74 10.62 -11.41
N GLY A 94 -10.56 10.26 -10.91
CA GLY A 94 -9.79 11.12 -10.01
C GLY A 94 -10.22 11.08 -8.54
N MET A 95 -11.07 10.12 -8.15
CA MET A 95 -11.50 9.95 -6.76
C MET A 95 -10.50 9.08 -6.00
N LEU A 96 -10.13 9.48 -4.78
CA LEU A 96 -9.31 8.67 -3.90
C LEU A 96 -10.14 7.48 -3.41
N ARG A 97 -9.61 6.27 -3.62
CA ARG A 97 -10.20 5.03 -3.13
C ARG A 97 -9.31 4.42 -2.07
N THR A 98 -9.96 3.86 -1.06
CA THR A 98 -9.32 3.22 0.06
C THR A 98 -9.70 1.74 0.12
N ARG A 99 -8.84 0.94 0.74
CA ARG A 99 -9.17 -0.39 1.24
C ARG A 99 -8.51 -0.55 2.59
N HIS A 100 -9.31 -0.86 3.60
CA HIS A 100 -8.82 -1.12 4.94
C HIS A 100 -8.68 -2.63 5.17
N LEU A 101 -7.62 -3.04 5.85
CA LEU A 101 -7.45 -4.36 6.45
C LEU A 101 -7.12 -4.19 7.92
N ASP A 102 -7.85 -4.87 8.80
CA ASP A 102 -7.54 -4.91 10.22
C ASP A 102 -6.15 -5.48 10.49
N ALA A 103 -5.62 -5.20 11.69
CA ALA A 103 -4.46 -5.89 12.21
C ALA A 103 -4.70 -7.41 12.13
N ALA A 104 -3.70 -8.14 11.66
CA ALA A 104 -3.77 -9.59 11.66
C ALA A 104 -3.75 -10.12 13.09
N GLY A 105 -4.50 -11.21 13.33
CA GLY A 105 -4.41 -11.94 14.59
C GLY A 105 -3.01 -12.55 14.79
N PRO A 106 -2.64 -12.87 16.03
CA PRO A 106 -1.30 -13.39 16.36
C PRO A 106 -0.99 -14.74 15.68
N ASP A 107 -2.02 -15.52 15.35
CA ASP A 107 -1.89 -16.88 14.81
C ASP A 107 -1.98 -16.94 13.27
N VAL A 108 -1.92 -15.80 12.58
CA VAL A 108 -1.96 -15.78 11.11
C VAL A 108 -0.66 -16.32 10.55
N GLU A 109 -0.77 -17.33 9.69
CA GLU A 109 0.40 -17.92 9.02
C GLU A 109 1.21 -16.87 8.24
N PRO A 110 2.56 -16.97 8.22
CA PRO A 110 3.41 -15.98 7.55
C PRO A 110 3.07 -15.73 6.07
N ILE A 111 2.68 -16.78 5.33
CA ILE A 111 2.30 -16.68 3.92
C ILE A 111 1.02 -15.86 3.75
N THR A 112 0.04 -16.09 4.62
CA THR A 112 -1.23 -15.36 4.66
C THR A 112 -0.98 -13.91 5.05
N GLN A 113 -0.10 -13.68 6.02
CA GLN A 113 0.33 -12.34 6.40
C GLN A 113 1.00 -11.60 5.24
N ALA A 114 1.89 -12.25 4.49
CA ALA A 114 2.55 -11.66 3.33
C ALA A 114 1.55 -11.27 2.22
N LEU A 115 0.50 -12.08 2.00
CA LEU A 115 -0.57 -11.76 1.07
C LEU A 115 -1.41 -10.56 1.51
N ARG A 116 -1.76 -10.49 2.81
CA ARG A 116 -2.44 -9.33 3.40
C ARG A 116 -1.63 -8.05 3.20
N LEU A 117 -0.30 -8.12 3.37
CA LEU A 117 0.63 -7.01 3.16
C LEU A 117 0.70 -6.52 1.69
N VAL A 118 0.15 -7.24 0.71
CA VAL A 118 0.00 -6.77 -0.67
C VAL A 118 -1.47 -6.52 -1.05
N GLY A 119 -2.37 -6.54 -0.07
CA GLY A 119 -3.81 -6.27 -0.24
C GLY A 119 -4.59 -7.44 -0.85
N TYR A 120 -4.08 -8.66 -0.71
CA TYR A 120 -4.71 -9.90 -1.18
C TYR A 120 -5.17 -10.75 0.01
N THR A 121 -6.46 -11.11 0.04
CA THR A 121 -7.09 -11.77 1.19
C THR A 121 -7.85 -13.04 0.81
N ALA A 122 -7.63 -13.58 -0.39
CA ALA A 122 -8.27 -14.84 -0.75
C ALA A 122 -7.76 -15.97 0.17
N PRO A 123 -8.62 -16.91 0.57
CA PRO A 123 -8.21 -18.05 1.39
C PRO A 123 -7.39 -19.07 0.58
N ASP A 124 -6.83 -20.06 1.28
CA ASP A 124 -6.28 -21.32 0.73
C ASP A 124 -5.18 -21.15 -0.33
N ASN A 125 -4.21 -20.28 -0.07
CA ASN A 125 -3.07 -20.09 -0.97
C ASN A 125 -1.90 -21.00 -0.59
N THR A 126 -1.36 -21.70 -1.59
CA THR A 126 -0.05 -22.36 -1.42
C THR A 126 1.08 -21.33 -1.42
N ALA A 127 2.24 -21.70 -0.89
CA ALA A 127 3.42 -20.81 -0.89
C ALA A 127 3.82 -20.34 -2.30
N ASP A 128 3.71 -21.23 -3.28
CA ASP A 128 3.98 -20.92 -4.68
C ASP A 128 2.95 -19.95 -5.28
N GLN A 129 1.67 -20.13 -4.94
CA GLN A 129 0.61 -19.21 -5.37
C GLN A 129 0.82 -17.82 -4.76
N ALA A 130 1.12 -17.75 -3.47
CA ALA A 130 1.40 -16.50 -2.79
C ALA A 130 2.62 -15.79 -3.39
N SER A 131 3.70 -16.52 -3.65
CA SER A 131 4.91 -15.97 -4.30
C SER A 131 4.58 -15.38 -5.67
N ARG A 132 3.79 -16.09 -6.49
CA ARG A 132 3.35 -15.58 -7.80
C ARG A 132 2.47 -14.33 -7.68
N VAL A 133 1.54 -14.31 -6.72
CA VAL A 133 0.70 -13.14 -6.46
C VAL A 133 1.57 -11.95 -6.10
N ILE A 134 2.46 -12.09 -5.11
CA ILE A 134 3.33 -11.00 -4.65
C ILE A 134 4.25 -10.51 -5.78
N ALA A 135 4.89 -11.43 -6.53
CA ALA A 135 5.71 -11.10 -7.70
C ALA A 135 4.94 -10.25 -8.73
N THR A 136 3.71 -10.67 -9.06
CA THR A 136 2.82 -9.93 -9.97
C THR A 136 2.50 -8.54 -9.42
N ARG A 137 2.17 -8.45 -8.11
CA ARG A 137 1.85 -7.17 -7.43
C ARG A 137 3.04 -6.21 -7.43
N ILE A 138 4.28 -6.69 -7.36
CA ILE A 138 5.47 -5.81 -7.43
C ILE A 138 5.98 -5.57 -8.86
N GLY A 139 5.22 -6.03 -9.86
CA GLY A 139 5.46 -5.76 -11.28
C GLY A 139 6.56 -6.62 -11.90
N MET A 140 6.80 -7.82 -11.37
CA MET A 140 7.60 -8.83 -12.06
C MET A 140 6.74 -9.51 -13.14
N ALA A 141 7.37 -9.89 -14.25
CA ALA A 141 6.72 -10.52 -15.39
C ALA A 141 7.27 -11.92 -15.63
N GLY A 142 6.44 -12.81 -16.18
CA GLY A 142 6.82 -14.18 -16.49
C GLY A 142 6.81 -15.13 -15.29
N SER A 143 7.41 -16.30 -15.48
CA SER A 143 7.58 -17.28 -14.39
C SER A 143 8.69 -16.80 -13.46
N VAL A 144 8.32 -16.40 -12.26
CA VAL A 144 9.24 -15.86 -11.25
C VAL A 144 9.52 -16.93 -10.21
N GLY A 145 10.80 -17.26 -10.03
CA GLY A 145 11.24 -18.14 -8.95
C GLY A 145 11.17 -17.44 -7.60
N HIS A 146 11.01 -18.23 -6.52
CA HIS A 146 10.96 -17.69 -5.15
C HIS A 146 12.24 -16.91 -4.80
N SER A 147 13.43 -17.40 -5.17
CA SER A 147 14.70 -16.69 -4.94
C SER A 147 14.76 -15.33 -5.65
N ASP A 148 14.24 -15.22 -6.88
CA ASP A 148 14.19 -13.95 -7.61
C ASP A 148 13.24 -12.95 -6.95
N LEU A 149 12.13 -13.44 -6.41
CA LEU A 149 11.20 -12.63 -5.61
C LEU A 149 11.91 -12.06 -4.37
N LEU A 150 12.65 -12.88 -3.62
CA LEU A 150 13.39 -12.41 -2.43
C LEU A 150 14.44 -11.35 -2.78
N VAL A 151 15.19 -11.54 -3.87
CA VAL A 151 16.15 -10.53 -4.38
C VAL A 151 15.41 -9.24 -4.71
N ARG A 152 14.29 -9.33 -5.44
CA ARG A 152 13.51 -8.16 -5.84
C ARG A 152 12.92 -7.40 -4.65
N LEU A 153 12.41 -8.10 -3.63
CA LEU A 153 11.89 -7.48 -2.40
C LEU A 153 13.01 -6.76 -1.63
N ARG A 154 14.21 -7.34 -1.60
CA ARG A 154 15.39 -6.72 -0.99
C ARG A 154 15.77 -5.41 -1.70
N GLU A 155 15.81 -5.41 -3.02
CA GLU A 155 16.09 -4.20 -3.83
C GLU A 155 15.05 -3.09 -3.62
N ARG A 156 13.78 -3.46 -3.43
CA ARG A 156 12.69 -2.52 -3.14
C ARG A 156 12.68 -2.02 -1.70
N GLY A 157 13.40 -2.69 -0.80
CA GLY A 157 13.36 -2.42 0.63
C GLY A 157 12.07 -2.88 1.32
N ASP A 158 11.30 -3.78 0.71
CA ASP A 158 10.11 -4.42 1.29
C ASP A 158 10.54 -5.50 2.30
N ARG A 159 11.17 -5.06 3.41
CA ARG A 159 11.79 -5.95 4.42
C ARG A 159 10.78 -6.77 5.21
N ASP A 160 9.58 -6.24 5.39
CA ASP A 160 8.45 -6.90 6.04
C ASP A 160 7.98 -8.12 5.24
N LEU A 161 7.77 -7.96 3.94
CA LEU A 161 7.50 -9.07 3.03
C LEU A 161 8.68 -10.05 2.98
N LEU A 162 9.91 -9.53 2.94
CA LEU A 162 11.10 -10.39 2.93
C LEU A 162 11.15 -11.28 4.17
N SER A 163 10.87 -10.75 5.37
CA SER A 163 10.89 -11.53 6.62
C SER A 163 9.82 -12.61 6.72
N LEU A 164 8.70 -12.45 6.01
CA LEU A 164 7.59 -13.42 6.03
C LEU A 164 7.77 -14.54 5.01
N LEU A 165 8.65 -14.34 4.03
CA LEU A 165 8.90 -15.26 2.92
C LEU A 165 10.27 -15.94 3.00
N SER A 166 11.16 -15.50 3.88
CA SER A 166 12.53 -16.01 4.03
C SER A 166 12.64 -17.25 4.91
#